data_AF-A0A819YGC0-F1
#
_entry.id   AF-A0A819YGC0-F1
#
_cell.length_a   1.000
_cell.length_b   1.000
_cell.length_c   1.000
_cell.angle_alpha   90.00
_cell.angle_beta   90.00
_cell.angle_gamma   90.00
#
_symmetry.space_group_name_H-M   'P 1'
#
loop_
_entity.id
_entity.type
_entity.pdbx_description
1 polymer ?
#
loop_
_entity_poly.entity_id
_entity_poly.type
_entity_poly.pdbx_seq_one_letter_code
_entity_poly.pdbx_strand_id
1 'polypeptide(L)'
;MVEEIRKYDNISTFLNDCGSLLMQNECENNVILGICNSFLNKSIDPEKLILIAAIEKSDNIISCAITTPNKTSLAAFTTQFNVAVKPLISYFNRNQINLKGVNGKIDVVNSFMEIYQKPITASTTLLLHTIETLQNIEPVQNSILTLATMQDLPILTVWLKNFQIDAGLFPLKPDEEIQAVTEDKITKKTLYKLVLNGDQQLVSMLAIVRETEKFAVISWVYTPPDSR
;
A
#
# COMPACT_ATOMS: atom_id res chain seq x y z
N MET A 1 -8.53 -6.77 -27.69
CA MET A 1 -7.97 -5.47 -28.15
C MET A 1 -8.63 -4.42 -27.31
N VAL A 2 -7.82 -3.67 -26.56
CA VAL A 2 -8.32 -2.58 -25.72
C VAL A 2 -8.85 -1.47 -26.63
N GLU A 3 -10.08 -1.05 -26.37
CA GLU A 3 -10.78 -0.05 -27.17
C GLU A 3 -10.61 1.35 -26.57
N GLU A 4 -10.50 1.45 -25.24
CA GLU A 4 -10.49 2.75 -24.54
C GLU A 4 -9.69 2.75 -23.22
N ILE A 5 -9.16 3.93 -22.86
CA ILE A 5 -8.78 4.26 -21.48
C ILE A 5 -9.84 5.20 -20.91
N ARG A 6 -10.53 4.76 -19.87
CA ARG A 6 -11.44 5.60 -19.09
C ARG A 6 -10.68 6.30 -17.97
N LYS A 7 -10.79 7.62 -17.91
CA LYS A 7 -10.30 8.44 -16.79
C LYS A 7 -11.48 8.77 -15.87
N TYR A 8 -11.24 8.75 -14.57
CA TYR A 8 -12.24 9.08 -13.56
C TYR A 8 -11.85 10.35 -12.81
N ASP A 9 -12.86 11.17 -12.50
CA ASP A 9 -12.66 12.43 -11.78
C ASP A 9 -12.85 12.29 -10.26
N ASN A 10 -13.42 11.17 -9.80
CA ASN A 10 -13.58 10.90 -8.37
C ASN A 10 -13.53 9.40 -8.01
N ILE A 11 -13.17 9.10 -6.76
CA ILE A 11 -13.04 7.72 -6.25
C ILE A 11 -14.35 6.96 -6.33
N SER A 12 -15.49 7.60 -6.06
CA SER A 12 -16.79 6.91 -6.05
C SER A 12 -17.12 6.34 -7.43
N THR A 13 -16.93 7.11 -8.51
CA THR A 13 -17.13 6.62 -9.89
C THR A 13 -16.13 5.52 -10.26
N PHE A 14 -14.86 5.66 -9.84
CA PHE A 14 -13.86 4.63 -10.06
C PHE A 14 -14.20 3.31 -9.35
N LEU A 15 -14.67 3.39 -8.10
CA LEU A 15 -15.07 2.22 -7.32
C LEU A 15 -16.37 1.59 -7.81
N ASN A 16 -17.30 2.36 -8.35
CA ASN A 16 -18.51 1.80 -8.97
C ASN A 16 -18.15 0.87 -10.14
N ASP A 17 -17.14 1.23 -10.92
CA ASP A 17 -16.72 0.47 -12.10
C ASP A 17 -15.70 -0.63 -11.77
N CYS A 18 -14.68 -0.32 -10.96
CA CYS A 18 -13.55 -1.21 -10.69
C CYS A 18 -13.63 -1.95 -9.35
N GLY A 19 -14.50 -1.52 -8.43
CA GLY A 19 -14.50 -1.96 -7.04
C GLY A 19 -14.73 -3.46 -6.88
N SER A 20 -15.76 -4.01 -7.55
CA SER A 20 -16.06 -5.44 -7.48
C SER A 20 -14.91 -6.30 -7.99
N LEU A 21 -14.23 -5.87 -9.06
CA LEU A 21 -13.05 -6.55 -9.61
C LEU A 21 -11.84 -6.47 -8.68
N LEU A 22 -11.61 -5.33 -8.04
CA LEU A 22 -10.55 -5.16 -7.05
C LEU A 22 -10.77 -6.07 -5.83
N MET A 23 -12.02 -6.22 -5.39
CA MET A 23 -12.40 -7.04 -4.24
C MET A 23 -12.27 -8.55 -4.48
N GLN A 24 -12.25 -9.02 -5.73
CA GLN A 24 -12.02 -10.45 -6.03
C GLN A 24 -10.66 -10.93 -5.54
N ASN A 25 -9.64 -10.05 -5.58
CA ASN A 25 -8.29 -10.31 -5.06
C ASN A 25 -7.93 -9.22 -4.05
N GLU A 26 -8.77 -9.04 -3.04
CA GLU A 26 -8.68 -7.95 -2.05
C GLU A 26 -7.29 -7.81 -1.41
N CYS A 27 -6.68 -8.92 -0.99
CA CYS A 27 -5.32 -8.90 -0.42
C CYS A 27 -4.29 -8.39 -1.42
N GLU A 28 -4.34 -8.82 -2.69
CA GLU A 28 -3.40 -8.38 -3.72
C GLU A 28 -3.61 -6.89 -4.06
N ASN A 29 -4.87 -6.44 -4.05
CA ASN A 29 -5.28 -5.09 -4.42
C ASN A 29 -5.33 -4.11 -3.24
N ASN A 30 -4.84 -4.51 -2.06
CA ASN A 30 -4.93 -3.76 -0.81
C ASN A 30 -4.40 -2.32 -0.90
N VAL A 31 -3.40 -2.05 -1.76
CA VAL A 31 -2.85 -0.70 -1.92
C VAL A 31 -3.84 0.21 -2.66
N ILE A 32 -4.42 -0.24 -3.76
CA ILE A 32 -5.42 0.52 -4.52
C ILE A 32 -6.65 0.75 -3.65
N LEU A 33 -7.17 -0.31 -3.02
CA LEU A 33 -8.32 -0.23 -2.12
C LEU A 33 -8.07 0.72 -0.94
N GLY A 34 -6.90 0.63 -0.30
CA GLY A 34 -6.53 1.51 0.81
C GLY A 34 -6.39 2.98 0.40
N ILE A 35 -5.90 3.25 -0.82
CA ILE A 35 -5.91 4.61 -1.38
C ILE A 35 -7.35 5.08 -1.56
N CYS A 36 -8.21 4.29 -2.21
CA CYS A 36 -9.61 4.63 -2.39
C CYS A 36 -10.31 4.95 -1.05
N ASN A 37 -10.13 4.10 -0.03
CA ASN A 37 -10.69 4.30 1.31
C ASN A 37 -10.19 5.61 1.96
N SER A 38 -8.92 5.95 1.78
CA SER A 38 -8.32 7.18 2.34
C SER A 38 -8.88 8.46 1.73
N PHE A 39 -9.43 8.38 0.52
CA PHE A 39 -10.02 9.48 -0.24
C PHE A 39 -11.55 9.38 -0.34
N LEU A 40 -12.17 8.38 0.28
CA LEU A 40 -13.62 8.25 0.35
C LEU A 40 -14.21 9.52 0.99
N ASN A 41 -15.10 10.20 0.28
CA ASN A 41 -15.73 11.47 0.70
C ASN A 41 -14.80 12.70 0.80
N LYS A 42 -13.57 12.63 0.28
CA LYS A 42 -12.67 13.80 0.17
C LYS A 42 -12.70 14.34 -1.26
N SER A 43 -12.61 15.66 -1.38
CA SER A 43 -12.26 16.28 -2.66
C SER A 43 -10.90 15.77 -3.08
N ILE A 44 -10.81 15.24 -4.30
CA ILE A 44 -9.55 14.87 -4.91
C ILE A 44 -9.03 16.11 -5.63
N ASP A 45 -7.75 16.40 -5.44
CA ASP A 45 -7.04 17.30 -6.34
C ASP A 45 -6.64 16.48 -7.58
N PRO A 46 -7.22 16.74 -8.77
CA PRO A 46 -6.94 15.97 -9.99
C PRO A 46 -5.47 16.06 -10.43
N GLU A 47 -4.72 17.07 -9.95
CA GLU A 47 -3.28 17.18 -10.20
C GLU A 47 -2.46 16.23 -9.30
N LYS A 48 -3.04 15.77 -8.19
CA LYS A 48 -2.38 14.89 -7.21
C LYS A 48 -2.83 13.43 -7.31
N LEU A 49 -3.91 13.14 -8.04
CA LEU A 49 -4.41 11.78 -8.17
C LEU A 49 -4.97 11.52 -9.57
N ILE A 50 -4.42 10.51 -10.25
CA ILE A 50 -4.90 10.05 -11.55
C ILE A 50 -5.52 8.68 -11.38
N LEU A 51 -6.77 8.54 -11.81
CA LEU A 51 -7.55 7.30 -11.77
C LEU A 51 -7.89 6.90 -13.20
N ILE A 52 -7.41 5.73 -13.63
CA ILE A 52 -7.67 5.23 -14.98
C ILE A 52 -7.99 3.73 -15.00
N ALA A 53 -8.79 3.31 -15.97
CA ALA A 53 -9.07 1.91 -16.28
C ALA A 53 -8.90 1.65 -17.78
N ALA A 54 -8.37 0.48 -18.12
CA ALA A 54 -8.31 0.00 -19.51
C ALA A 54 -9.48 -0.93 -19.80
N ILE A 55 -10.17 -0.66 -20.92
CA ILE A 55 -11.44 -1.29 -21.26
C ILE A 55 -11.32 -2.03 -22.60
N GLU A 56 -11.65 -3.31 -22.62
CA GLU A 56 -11.82 -4.10 -23.83
C GLU A 56 -13.25 -4.05 -24.37
N LYS A 57 -13.46 -4.70 -25.53
CA LYS A 57 -14.77 -4.86 -26.15
C LYS A 57 -15.84 -5.28 -25.13
N SER A 58 -17.03 -4.70 -25.27
CA SER A 58 -18.18 -4.96 -24.39
C SER A 58 -18.06 -4.37 -22.99
N ASP A 59 -17.33 -3.25 -22.85
CA ASP A 59 -17.18 -2.51 -21.59
C ASP A 59 -16.52 -3.32 -20.47
N ASN A 60 -15.65 -4.27 -20.84
CA ASN A 60 -14.96 -5.13 -19.89
C ASN A 60 -13.67 -4.48 -19.40
N ILE A 61 -13.59 -4.15 -18.11
CA ILE A 61 -12.38 -3.58 -17.51
C ILE A 61 -11.34 -4.68 -17.29
N ILE A 62 -10.18 -4.54 -17.92
CA ILE A 62 -9.10 -5.54 -17.83
C ILE A 62 -7.95 -5.13 -16.91
N SER A 63 -7.85 -3.85 -16.59
CA SER A 63 -6.85 -3.32 -15.66
C SER A 63 -7.23 -1.92 -15.19
N CYS A 64 -6.63 -1.50 -14.09
CA CYS A 64 -6.74 -0.14 -13.60
C CYS A 64 -5.43 0.34 -12.96
N ALA A 65 -5.30 1.66 -12.85
CA ALA A 65 -4.19 2.29 -12.15
C ALA A 65 -4.65 3.48 -11.31
N ILE A 66 -4.00 3.65 -10.17
CA ILE A 66 -4.05 4.87 -9.36
C ILE A 66 -2.65 5.46 -9.24
N THR A 67 -2.45 6.66 -9.75
CA THR A 67 -1.20 7.41 -9.62
C THR A 67 -1.35 8.51 -8.58
N THR A 68 -0.50 8.45 -7.54
CA THR A 68 -0.29 9.49 -6.53
C THR A 68 1.02 10.24 -6.83
N PRO A 69 1.36 11.34 -6.13
CA PRO A 69 2.63 12.05 -6.37
C PRO A 69 3.87 11.17 -6.16
N ASN A 70 3.75 10.13 -5.31
CA ASN A 70 4.88 9.28 -4.92
C ASN A 70 4.97 7.99 -5.75
N LYS A 71 3.84 7.42 -6.18
CA LYS A 71 3.81 6.10 -6.85
C LYS A 71 2.50 5.85 -7.59
N THR A 72 2.59 4.94 -8.55
CA THR A 72 1.46 4.35 -9.27
C THR A 72 1.22 2.93 -8.78
N SER A 73 -0.03 2.59 -8.52
CA SER A 73 -0.45 1.25 -8.13
C SER A 73 -1.29 0.65 -9.25
N LEU A 74 -0.96 -0.57 -9.68
CA LEU A 74 -1.57 -1.27 -10.80
C LEU A 74 -2.34 -2.51 -10.33
N ALA A 75 -3.49 -2.77 -10.96
CA ALA A 75 -4.18 -4.05 -10.88
C ALA A 75 -4.55 -4.51 -12.30
N ALA A 76 -4.47 -5.82 -12.52
CA ALA A 76 -4.94 -6.48 -13.73
C ALA A 76 -6.02 -7.50 -13.36
N PHE A 77 -7.07 -7.57 -14.16
CA PHE A 77 -8.22 -8.45 -13.97
C PHE A 77 -8.26 -9.58 -15.01
N THR A 78 -7.14 -9.80 -15.69
CA THR A 78 -6.92 -10.84 -16.69
C THR A 78 -5.52 -11.42 -16.52
N THR A 79 -5.33 -12.67 -16.92
CA THR A 79 -4.02 -13.34 -16.93
C THR A 79 -3.14 -12.90 -18.10
N GLN A 80 -3.70 -12.22 -19.10
CA GLN A 80 -2.94 -11.64 -20.21
C GLN A 80 -2.33 -10.29 -19.79
N PHE A 81 -1.36 -10.32 -18.89
CA PHE A 81 -0.81 -9.12 -18.25
C PHE A 81 -0.24 -8.09 -19.25
N ASN A 82 0.43 -8.54 -20.30
CA ASN A 82 0.93 -7.66 -21.37
C ASN A 82 -0.19 -6.89 -22.08
N VAL A 83 -1.36 -7.52 -22.28
CA VAL A 83 -2.55 -6.88 -22.85
C VAL A 83 -3.15 -5.89 -21.86
N ALA A 84 -3.17 -6.24 -20.57
CA ALA A 84 -3.68 -5.41 -19.49
C ALA A 84 -2.87 -4.12 -19.26
N VAL A 85 -1.54 -4.17 -19.27
CA VAL A 85 -0.70 -3.02 -18.90
C VAL A 85 -0.36 -2.09 -20.06
N LYS A 86 -0.32 -2.59 -21.31
CA LYS A 86 0.06 -1.81 -22.49
C LYS A 86 -0.78 -0.54 -22.72
N PRO A 87 -2.12 -0.54 -22.53
CA PRO A 87 -2.93 0.67 -22.65
C PRO A 87 -2.60 1.70 -21.57
N LEU A 88 -2.40 1.25 -20.32
CA LEU A 88 -2.03 2.13 -19.22
C LEU A 88 -0.69 2.82 -19.50
N ILE A 89 0.31 2.06 -19.97
CA ILE A 89 1.60 2.60 -20.41
C ILE A 89 1.45 3.61 -21.54
N SER A 90 0.62 3.29 -22.54
CA SER A 90 0.34 4.19 -23.66
C SER A 90 -0.28 5.51 -23.19
N TYR A 91 -1.20 5.44 -22.22
CA TYR A 91 -1.80 6.61 -21.59
C TYR A 91 -0.75 7.44 -20.84
N PHE A 92 0.07 6.82 -20.00
CA PHE A 92 1.12 7.53 -19.25
C PHE A 92 2.11 8.24 -20.18
N ASN A 93 2.55 7.57 -21.24
CA ASN A 93 3.48 8.15 -22.21
C ASN A 93 2.83 9.28 -23.02
N ARG A 94 1.61 9.10 -23.53
CA ARG A 94 0.90 10.13 -24.32
C ARG A 94 0.63 11.40 -23.52
N ASN A 95 0.30 11.25 -22.24
CA ASN A 95 0.01 12.38 -21.34
C ASN A 95 1.25 12.87 -20.58
N GLN A 96 2.45 12.37 -20.91
CA GLN A 96 3.72 12.77 -20.28
C GLN A 96 3.71 12.65 -18.75
N ILE A 97 3.00 11.64 -18.22
CA ILE A 97 2.88 11.42 -16.78
C ILE A 97 4.21 10.87 -16.26
N ASN A 98 4.85 11.61 -15.36
CA ASN A 98 6.13 11.23 -14.76
C ASN A 98 5.91 10.24 -13.60
N LEU A 99 6.03 8.94 -13.88
CA LEU A 99 5.90 7.90 -12.86
C LEU A 99 7.13 7.87 -11.96
N LYS A 100 6.94 8.16 -10.67
CA LYS A 100 8.00 8.09 -9.64
C LYS A 100 8.30 6.67 -9.16
N GLY A 101 7.35 5.76 -9.34
CA GLY A 101 7.45 4.35 -8.98
C GLY A 101 6.17 3.62 -9.35
N VAL A 102 6.26 2.29 -9.48
CA VAL A 102 5.13 1.42 -9.82
C VAL A 102 5.09 0.27 -8.83
N ASN A 103 3.90 -0.08 -8.35
CA ASN A 103 3.67 -1.23 -7.48
C ASN A 103 2.38 -1.98 -7.90
N GLY A 104 2.28 -3.24 -7.52
CA GLY A 104 1.18 -4.13 -7.85
C GLY A 104 1.61 -5.59 -7.68
N LYS A 105 0.76 -6.53 -8.12
CA LYS A 105 1.13 -7.95 -8.20
C LYS A 105 2.41 -8.13 -9.03
N ILE A 106 3.31 -9.00 -8.58
CA ILE A 106 4.64 -9.18 -9.18
C ILE A 106 4.58 -9.42 -10.69
N ASP A 107 3.67 -10.29 -11.16
CA ASP A 107 3.54 -10.61 -12.58
C ASP A 107 3.07 -9.40 -13.41
N VAL A 108 2.16 -8.59 -12.84
CA VAL A 108 1.64 -7.37 -13.49
C VAL A 108 2.76 -6.32 -13.59
N VAL A 109 3.53 -6.15 -12.53
CA VAL A 109 4.66 -5.21 -12.50
C VAL A 109 5.77 -5.67 -13.45
N ASN A 110 6.08 -6.97 -13.50
CA ASN A 110 7.06 -7.51 -14.44
C ASN A 110 6.67 -7.25 -15.89
N SER A 111 5.44 -7.57 -16.28
CA SER A 111 4.90 -7.21 -17.60
C SER A 111 4.94 -5.70 -17.87
N PHE A 112 4.66 -4.88 -16.86
CA PHE A 112 4.76 -3.43 -17.00
C PHE A 112 6.21 -2.98 -17.29
N MET A 113 7.19 -3.52 -16.56
CA MET A 113 8.60 -3.14 -16.71
C MET A 113 9.16 -3.51 -18.09
N GLU A 114 8.82 -4.71 -18.59
CA GLU A 114 9.24 -5.18 -19.92
C GLU A 114 8.78 -4.24 -21.05
N ILE A 115 7.59 -3.66 -20.91
CA ILE A 115 6.96 -2.81 -21.92
C ILE A 115 7.31 -1.32 -21.73
N TYR A 116 7.43 -0.85 -20.48
CA TYR A 116 7.64 0.58 -20.19
C TYR A 116 9.06 1.05 -20.54
N GLN A 117 10.06 0.16 -20.48
CA GLN A 117 11.44 0.35 -20.96
C GLN A 117 12.12 1.68 -20.53
N LYS A 118 11.79 2.18 -19.34
CA LYS A 118 12.49 3.32 -18.71
C LYS A 118 13.50 2.83 -17.66
N PRO A 119 14.56 3.60 -17.38
CA PRO A 119 15.53 3.26 -16.35
C PRO A 119 14.87 3.03 -14.98
N ILE A 120 15.24 1.94 -14.33
CA ILE A 120 14.78 1.58 -12.98
C ILE A 120 15.93 1.88 -12.02
N THR A 121 15.68 2.74 -11.03
CA THR A 121 16.68 3.11 -10.03
C THR A 121 16.75 2.13 -8.86
N ALA A 122 15.62 1.50 -8.54
CA ALA A 122 15.51 0.49 -7.50
C ALA A 122 14.30 -0.43 -7.77
N SER A 123 14.39 -1.68 -7.33
CA SER A 123 13.28 -2.63 -7.33
C SER A 123 13.32 -3.44 -6.03
N THR A 124 12.15 -3.69 -5.46
CA THR A 124 12.00 -4.52 -4.26
C THR A 124 10.78 -5.42 -4.40
N THR A 125 10.88 -6.64 -3.90
CA THR A 125 9.75 -7.58 -3.83
C THR A 125 9.31 -7.69 -2.39
N LEU A 126 8.03 -7.42 -2.13
CA LEU A 126 7.43 -7.56 -0.82
C LEU A 126 6.66 -8.88 -0.76
N LEU A 127 6.86 -9.63 0.33
CA LEU A 127 6.05 -10.80 0.63
C LEU A 127 4.83 -10.35 1.45
N LEU A 128 3.65 -10.76 1.00
CA LEU A 128 2.40 -10.57 1.72
C LEU A 128 1.94 -11.94 2.22
N HIS A 129 1.80 -12.07 3.54
CA HIS A 129 1.21 -13.23 4.18
C HIS A 129 -0.22 -12.90 4.60
N THR A 130 -1.15 -13.80 4.29
CA THR A 130 -2.56 -13.67 4.67
C THR A 130 -2.87 -14.71 5.74
N ILE A 131 -3.50 -14.27 6.83
CA ILE A 131 -4.03 -15.13 7.88
C ILE A 131 -5.55 -14.95 7.89
N GLU A 132 -6.28 -15.97 7.48
CA GLU A 132 -7.76 -15.96 7.45
C GLU A 132 -8.37 -16.61 8.69
N THR A 133 -7.62 -17.52 9.33
CA THR A 133 -8.04 -18.21 10.54
C THR A 133 -6.95 -18.09 11.60
N LEU A 134 -7.34 -17.61 12.78
CA LEU A 134 -6.47 -17.63 13.95
C LEU A 134 -6.58 -19.01 14.60
N GLN A 135 -5.48 -19.77 14.62
CA GLN A 135 -5.39 -20.94 15.49
C GLN A 135 -5.22 -20.47 16.94
N ASN A 136 -5.54 -21.31 17.92
CA ASN A 136 -5.34 -20.95 19.33
C ASN A 136 -3.85 -20.65 19.58
N ILE A 137 -3.53 -19.37 19.76
CA ILE A 137 -2.20 -18.88 20.12
C ILE A 137 -2.28 -18.40 21.57
N GLU A 138 -1.44 -18.95 22.42
CA GLU A 138 -1.23 -18.44 23.77
C GLU A 138 -0.46 -17.12 23.69
N PRO A 139 -0.97 -16.01 24.24
CA PRO A 139 -0.23 -14.75 24.30
C PRO A 139 1.09 -14.93 25.04
N VAL A 140 2.10 -14.13 24.68
CA VAL A 140 3.35 -14.08 25.45
C VAL A 140 3.02 -13.68 26.89
N GLN A 141 3.40 -14.52 27.85
CA GLN A 141 3.14 -14.29 29.26
C GLN A 141 3.68 -12.93 29.70
N ASN A 142 2.94 -12.24 30.57
CA ASN A 142 3.30 -10.94 31.09
C ASN A 142 3.53 -9.87 30.01
N SER A 143 2.84 -9.96 28.87
CA SER A 143 2.84 -8.90 27.85
C SER A 143 1.46 -8.29 27.67
N ILE A 144 1.42 -7.01 27.29
CA ILE A 144 0.19 -6.32 26.89
C ILE A 144 0.45 -5.57 25.59
N LEU A 145 -0.39 -5.84 24.59
CA LEU A 145 -0.49 -5.03 23.39
C LEU A 145 -1.44 -3.85 23.67
N THR A 146 -0.93 -2.63 23.58
CA THR A 146 -1.70 -1.39 23.82
C THR A 146 -1.49 -0.38 22.71
N LEU A 147 -2.36 0.63 22.62
CA LEU A 147 -2.15 1.76 21.71
C LEU A 147 -0.91 2.55 22.12
N ALA A 148 -0.12 2.96 21.12
CA ALA A 148 0.93 3.94 21.32
C ALA A 148 0.34 5.31 21.67
N THR A 149 1.05 6.07 22.48
CA THR A 149 0.72 7.45 22.86
C THR A 149 1.79 8.40 22.36
N MET A 150 1.53 9.71 22.43
CA MET A 150 2.51 10.73 22.03
C MET A 150 3.81 10.70 22.85
N GLN A 151 3.80 10.09 24.03
CA GLN A 151 5.00 9.89 24.84
C GLN A 151 5.94 8.85 24.20
N ASP A 152 5.39 7.93 23.39
CA ASP A 152 6.16 6.90 22.70
C ASP A 152 6.74 7.39 21.35
N LEU A 153 6.30 8.57 20.86
CA LEU A 153 6.69 9.07 19.54
C LEU A 153 8.21 9.06 19.29
N PRO A 154 9.09 9.51 20.23
CA PRO A 154 10.53 9.54 19.98
C PRO A 154 11.11 8.13 19.72
N ILE A 155 10.78 7.15 20.56
CA ILE A 155 11.32 5.79 20.42
C ILE A 155 10.72 5.06 19.22
N LEU A 156 9.42 5.23 18.96
CA LEU A 156 8.75 4.58 17.83
C LEU A 156 9.19 5.16 16.48
N THR A 157 9.58 6.44 16.43
CA THR A 157 10.17 7.05 15.23
C THR A 157 11.51 6.38 14.89
N VAL A 158 12.36 6.16 15.89
CA VAL A 158 13.63 5.44 15.72
C VAL A 158 13.38 4.00 15.26
N TRP A 159 12.40 3.33 15.86
CA TRP A 159 12.05 1.96 15.49
C TRP A 159 11.49 1.85 14.08
N LEU A 160 10.69 2.82 13.62
CA LEU A 160 10.24 2.85 12.23
C LEU A 160 11.40 3.03 11.25
N LYS A 161 12.36 3.89 11.57
CA LYS A 161 13.57 4.05 10.76
C LYS A 161 14.37 2.74 10.70
N ASN A 162 14.57 2.09 11.84
CA ASN A 162 15.29 0.81 11.89
C ASN A 162 14.54 -0.31 11.16
N PHE A 163 13.21 -0.36 11.27
CA PHE A 163 12.39 -1.26 10.48
C PHE A 163 12.59 -1.05 8.97
N GLN A 164 12.62 0.20 8.50
CA GLN A 164 12.86 0.50 7.08
C GLN A 164 14.24 0.04 6.62
N ILE A 165 15.26 0.20 7.46
CA ILE A 165 16.62 -0.27 7.19
C ILE A 165 16.66 -1.80 7.12
N ASP A 166 16.19 -2.48 8.17
CA ASP A 166 16.19 -3.94 8.28
C ASP A 166 15.37 -4.61 7.16
N ALA A 167 14.27 -3.97 6.74
CA ALA A 167 13.42 -4.46 5.65
C ALA A 167 13.92 -4.04 4.25
N GLY A 168 15.05 -3.32 4.14
CA GLY A 168 15.62 -2.89 2.86
C GLY A 168 14.72 -1.92 2.07
N LEU A 169 13.95 -1.07 2.75
CA LEU A 169 13.03 -0.12 2.14
C LEU A 169 13.77 1.17 1.74
N PHE A 170 14.15 1.27 0.46
CA PHE A 170 14.89 2.42 -0.07
C PHE A 170 14.11 3.19 -1.17
N PRO A 171 14.37 4.51 -1.32
CA PRO A 171 15.23 5.34 -0.46
C PRO A 171 14.62 5.57 0.92
N LEU A 172 15.47 5.73 1.94
CA LEU A 172 15.02 6.11 3.27
C LEU A 172 14.43 7.52 3.22
N LYS A 173 13.34 7.71 3.97
CA LYS A 173 12.71 9.02 4.10
C LYS A 173 13.52 9.92 5.05
N PRO A 174 13.44 11.26 4.88
CA PRO A 174 13.96 12.20 5.87
C PRO A 174 13.35 11.94 7.26
N ASP A 175 14.12 12.21 8.32
CA ASP A 175 13.69 11.93 9.69
C ASP A 175 12.40 12.68 10.07
N GLU A 176 12.22 13.91 9.57
CA GLU A 176 10.99 14.69 9.74
C GLU A 176 9.76 13.99 9.14
N GLU A 177 9.90 13.37 7.98
CA GLU A 177 8.82 12.59 7.37
C GLU A 177 8.53 11.33 8.17
N ILE A 178 9.57 10.64 8.68
CA ILE A 178 9.41 9.43 9.51
C ILE A 178 8.68 9.78 10.82
N GLN A 179 9.05 10.89 11.46
CA GLN A 179 8.38 11.37 12.66
C GLN A 179 6.92 11.73 12.36
N ALA A 180 6.66 12.51 11.29
CA ALA A 180 5.31 12.93 10.92
C ALA A 180 4.37 11.74 10.63
N VAL A 181 4.86 10.71 9.92
CA VAL A 181 4.03 9.51 9.67
C VAL A 181 3.82 8.67 10.94
N THR A 182 4.78 8.68 11.88
CA THR A 182 4.64 7.99 13.16
C THR A 182 3.59 8.70 14.03
N GLU A 183 3.66 10.03 14.11
CA GLU A 183 2.69 10.88 14.81
C GLU A 183 1.27 10.73 14.24
N ASP A 184 1.12 10.71 12.92
CA ASP A 184 -0.18 10.48 12.25
C ASP A 184 -0.78 9.13 12.67
N LYS A 185 0.03 8.07 12.78
CA LYS A 185 -0.42 6.73 13.18
C LYS A 185 -0.82 6.65 14.66
N ILE A 186 -0.10 7.33 15.54
CA ILE A 186 -0.46 7.49 16.96
C ILE A 186 -1.79 8.23 17.07
N THR A 187 -1.92 9.38 16.39
CA THR A 187 -3.12 10.24 16.42
C THR A 187 -4.35 9.49 15.91
N LYS A 188 -4.20 8.71 14.84
CA LYS A 188 -5.26 7.86 14.27
C LYS A 188 -5.54 6.60 15.09
N LYS A 189 -4.81 6.34 16.18
CA LYS A 189 -4.92 5.12 17.01
C LYS A 189 -4.75 3.83 16.21
N THR A 190 -3.77 3.83 15.30
CA THR A 190 -3.45 2.68 14.44
C THR A 190 -2.04 2.13 14.68
N LEU A 191 -1.28 2.73 15.61
CA LEU A 191 0.02 2.24 16.07
C LEU A 191 -0.13 1.59 17.44
N TYR A 192 0.38 0.37 17.56
CA TYR A 192 0.34 -0.43 18.77
C TYR A 192 1.76 -0.71 19.25
N LYS A 193 1.88 -0.86 20.57
CA LYS A 193 3.09 -1.23 21.28
C LYS A 193 2.87 -2.47 22.13
N LEU A 194 3.87 -3.32 22.19
CA LEU A 194 3.94 -4.45 23.11
C LEU A 194 4.82 -4.08 24.31
N VAL A 195 4.26 -4.20 25.50
CA VAL A 195 4.92 -3.86 26.77
C VAL A 195 4.97 -5.09 27.67
N LEU A 196 6.09 -5.32 28.34
CA LEU A 196 6.19 -6.35 29.38
C LEU A 196 5.75 -5.81 30.75
N ASN A 197 4.81 -6.50 31.40
CA ASN A 197 4.12 -6.08 32.62
C ASN A 197 5.01 -5.92 33.85
N GLY A 198 6.20 -6.55 33.89
CA GLY A 198 7.14 -6.43 35.01
C GLY A 198 7.90 -5.10 35.01
N ASP A 199 8.44 -4.73 33.84
CA ASP A 199 9.41 -3.65 33.72
C ASP A 199 8.86 -2.41 33.00
N GLN A 200 7.59 -2.46 32.58
CA GLN A 200 6.98 -1.49 31.65
C GLN A 200 7.83 -1.27 30.39
N GLN A 201 8.67 -2.25 30.05
CA GLN A 201 9.60 -2.18 28.96
C GLN A 201 8.85 -2.34 27.64
N LEU A 202 8.97 -1.32 26.80
CA LEU A 202 8.54 -1.38 25.41
C LEU A 202 9.46 -2.33 24.64
N VAL A 203 8.91 -3.40 24.06
CA VAL A 203 9.70 -4.46 23.40
C VAL A 203 9.37 -4.65 21.92
N SER A 204 8.19 -4.23 21.46
CA SER A 204 7.85 -4.33 20.04
C SER A 204 6.82 -3.29 19.65
N MET A 205 6.73 -3.00 18.37
CA MET A 205 5.64 -2.22 17.78
C MET A 205 5.01 -2.94 16.59
N LEU A 206 3.79 -2.54 16.24
CA LEU A 206 3.14 -2.84 14.97
C LEU A 206 2.16 -1.73 14.61
N ALA A 207 1.84 -1.59 13.33
CA ALA A 207 0.83 -0.67 12.86
C ALA A 207 -0.20 -1.37 11.96
N ILE A 208 -1.47 -1.00 12.12
CA ILE A 208 -2.48 -1.24 11.10
C ILE A 208 -2.29 -0.15 10.04
N VAL A 209 -1.70 -0.53 8.90
CA VAL A 209 -1.33 0.45 7.87
C VAL A 209 -2.44 0.73 6.88
N ARG A 210 -3.33 -0.24 6.65
CA ARG A 210 -4.50 -0.17 5.79
C ARG A 210 -5.59 -1.11 6.29
N GLU A 211 -6.83 -0.74 6.03
CA GLU A 211 -8.00 -1.61 6.22
C GLU A 211 -8.81 -1.60 4.92
N THR A 212 -9.23 -2.79 4.52
CA THR A 212 -10.19 -3.05 3.45
C THR A 212 -11.43 -3.70 4.07
N GLU A 213 -12.40 -4.13 3.26
CA GLU A 213 -13.67 -4.65 3.78
C GLU A 213 -13.49 -5.88 4.67
N LYS A 214 -12.58 -6.79 4.30
CA LYS A 214 -12.36 -8.08 4.99
C LYS A 214 -11.00 -8.21 5.64
N PHE A 215 -10.04 -7.35 5.31
CA PHE A 215 -8.67 -7.47 5.79
C PHE A 215 -8.14 -6.20 6.45
N ALA A 216 -7.40 -6.37 7.54
CA ALA A 216 -6.50 -5.37 8.08
C ALA A 216 -5.06 -5.73 7.67
N VAL A 217 -4.35 -4.77 7.08
CA VAL A 217 -2.94 -4.95 6.70
C VAL A 217 -2.07 -4.50 7.87
N ILE A 218 -1.39 -5.45 8.49
CA ILE A 218 -0.41 -5.21 9.54
C ILE A 218 0.96 -4.97 8.91
N SER A 219 1.66 -3.94 9.36
CA SER A 219 3.03 -3.65 8.98
C SER A 219 3.76 -2.97 10.14
N TRP A 220 4.98 -2.49 9.90
CA TRP A 220 5.85 -1.87 10.92
C TRP A 220 6.03 -2.77 12.14
N VAL A 221 6.01 -4.08 11.92
CA VAL A 221 6.26 -5.06 12.96
C VAL A 221 7.75 -5.05 13.22
N TYR A 222 8.14 -4.55 14.38
CA TYR A 222 9.54 -4.37 14.71
C TYR A 222 9.81 -4.60 16.19
N THR A 223 10.80 -5.46 16.43
CA THR A 223 11.42 -5.74 17.73
C THR A 223 12.89 -5.32 17.64
N PRO A 224 13.35 -4.37 18.45
CA PRO A 224 14.75 -3.96 18.46
C PRO A 224 15.67 -5.14 18.83
N PRO A 225 16.92 -5.18 18.35
CA PRO A 225 17.84 -6.31 18.58
C PRO A 225 17.95 -6.75 20.05
N ASP A 226 17.98 -5.80 20.98
CA ASP A 226 18.11 -6.07 22.41
C ASP A 226 16.87 -6.74 23.05
N SER A 227 15.78 -6.92 22.29
CA SER A 227 14.52 -7.51 22.76
C SER A 227 14.01 -8.66 21.89
N ARG A 228 14.84 -9.18 20.97
CA ARG A 228 14.50 -10.31 20.08
C ARG A 228 14.65 -11.66 20.77
#